data_AF-A0A7C1WIV8-F1
#
_entry.id   AF-A0A7C1WIV8-F1
#
_cell.length_a   1.000
_cell.length_b   1.000
_cell.length_c   1.000
_cell.angle_alpha   90.00
_cell.angle_beta   90.00
_cell.angle_gamma   90.00
#
_symmetry.space_group_name_H-M   'P 1'
#
loop_
_entity.id
_entity.type
_entity.pdbx_description
1 polymer ?
#
loop_
_entity_poly.entity_id
_entity_poly.type
_entity_poly.pdbx_seq_one_letter_code
_entity_poly.pdbx_strand_id
1 'polypeptide(L)'
;MIPHERSLVKDLADKPFALIGVNSDADLEQIKRDAEKEGISWRSFFDGGGTGGPIATRWNVSGWPTIYLIDHEGVIRSKGHALDEELLRRLVAEAEQ
;
A
#
# COMPACT_ATOMS: atom_id res chain seq x y z
N MET A 1 9.10 -7.29 -1.53
CA MET A 1 7.71 -6.81 -1.59
C MET A 1 7.40 -6.20 -2.95
N ILE A 2 8.20 -5.23 -3.43
CA ILE A 2 7.95 -4.50 -4.69
C ILE A 2 7.61 -5.38 -5.90
N PRO A 3 8.34 -6.49 -6.20
CA PRO A 3 7.96 -7.36 -7.32
C PRO A 3 6.54 -7.95 -7.20
N HIS A 4 6.13 -8.33 -6.00
CA HIS A 4 4.80 -8.87 -5.73
C HIS A 4 3.72 -7.79 -5.86
N GLU A 5 3.95 -6.61 -5.28
CA GLU A 5 3.05 -5.45 -5.39
C GLU A 5 2.86 -5.00 -6.84
N ARG A 6 3.93 -5.03 -7.66
CA ARG A 6 3.83 -4.79 -9.11
C ARG A 6 2.95 -5.81 -9.82
N SER A 7 3.05 -7.09 -9.44
CA SER A 7 2.17 -8.13 -9.99
C SER A 7 0.72 -7.84 -9.64
N LEU A 8 0.42 -7.56 -8.37
CA LEU A 8 -0.95 -7.26 -7.92
C LEU A 8 -1.56 -6.07 -8.68
N VAL A 9 -0.83 -4.96 -8.82
CA VAL A 9 -1.31 -3.79 -9.54
C VAL A 9 -1.56 -4.10 -11.02
N LYS A 10 -0.74 -4.94 -11.63
CA LYS A 10 -0.92 -5.38 -13.01
C LYS A 10 -2.11 -6.33 -13.16
N ASP A 11 -2.21 -7.33 -12.30
CA ASP A 11 -3.20 -8.41 -12.37
C ASP A 11 -4.62 -7.92 -12.03
N LEU A 12 -4.71 -6.85 -11.25
CA LEU A 12 -5.97 -6.24 -10.80
C LEU A 12 -6.22 -4.85 -11.46
N ALA A 13 -5.52 -4.52 -12.55
CA ALA A 13 -5.61 -3.19 -13.18
C ALA A 13 -7.04 -2.85 -13.67
N ASP A 14 -7.80 -3.86 -14.10
CA ASP A 14 -9.19 -3.72 -14.58
C ASP A 14 -10.24 -4.02 -13.50
N LYS A 15 -9.81 -4.09 -12.22
CA LYS A 15 -10.66 -4.40 -11.07
C LYS A 15 -10.83 -3.16 -10.19
N PRO A 16 -11.85 -3.11 -9.32
CA PRO A 16 -12.02 -2.05 -8.31
C PRO A 16 -10.97 -2.19 -7.20
N PHE A 17 -9.70 -2.04 -7.55
CA PHE A 17 -8.54 -2.22 -6.68
C PHE A 17 -7.56 -1.06 -6.85
N ALA A 18 -6.98 -0.63 -5.73
CA ALA A 18 -5.86 0.29 -5.74
C ALA A 18 -4.85 -0.11 -4.65
N LEU A 19 -3.57 -0.14 -5.03
CA LEU A 19 -2.47 -0.16 -4.09
C LEU A 19 -2.02 1.28 -3.83
N ILE A 20 -1.81 1.65 -2.56
CA ILE A 20 -1.29 2.97 -2.18
C ILE A 20 -0.05 2.78 -1.32
N GLY A 21 1.07 3.35 -1.74
CA GLY A 21 2.31 3.36 -0.97
C GLY A 21 2.33 4.52 0.03
N VAL A 22 2.91 4.30 1.21
CA VAL A 22 3.27 5.36 2.16
C VAL A 22 4.75 5.18 2.47
N ASN A 23 5.58 6.12 2.02
CA ASN A 23 7.02 6.05 2.24
C ASN A 23 7.42 6.96 3.40
N SER A 24 8.19 6.42 4.35
CA SER A 24 8.64 7.09 5.57
C SER A 24 10.11 7.48 5.59
N ASP A 25 10.85 7.25 4.50
CA ASP A 25 12.27 7.58 4.39
C ASP A 25 12.47 9.10 4.43
N ALA A 26 13.69 9.55 4.74
CA ALA A 26 13.96 10.96 4.99
C ALA A 26 14.13 11.82 3.71
N ASP A 27 14.48 11.20 2.58
CA ASP A 27 14.87 11.91 1.36
C ASP A 27 13.87 11.65 0.21
N LEU A 28 13.03 12.65 -0.05
CA LEU A 28 12.05 12.63 -1.14
C LEU A 28 12.67 12.39 -2.52
N GLU A 29 13.84 12.95 -2.80
CA GLU A 29 14.47 12.81 -4.11
C GLU A 29 15.04 11.41 -4.30
N GLN A 30 15.55 10.80 -3.22
CA GLN A 30 15.93 9.39 -3.25
C GLN A 30 14.73 8.48 -3.50
N ILE A 31 13.60 8.72 -2.83
CA ILE A 31 12.37 7.95 -3.01
C ILE A 31 11.87 8.01 -4.46
N LYS A 32 11.91 9.20 -5.09
CA LYS A 32 11.53 9.34 -6.50
C LYS A 32 12.43 8.52 -7.42
N ARG A 33 13.76 8.58 -7.21
CA ARG A 33 14.72 7.78 -8.00
C ARG A 33 14.50 6.29 -7.82
N ASP A 34 14.24 5.85 -6.60
CA ASP A 34 13.99 4.43 -6.32
C ASP A 34 12.65 3.98 -6.91
N ALA A 35 11.61 4.82 -6.87
CA ALA A 35 10.34 4.53 -7.51
C ALA A 35 10.47 4.35 -9.03
N GLU A 36 11.26 5.20 -9.69
CA GLU A 36 11.57 5.06 -11.13
C GLU A 36 12.35 3.78 -11.41
N LYS A 37 13.43 3.53 -10.67
CA LYS A 37 14.29 2.36 -10.83
C LYS A 37 13.52 1.05 -10.62
N GLU A 38 12.66 1.02 -9.61
CA GLU A 38 11.88 -0.15 -9.25
C GLU A 38 10.57 -0.25 -10.04
N GLY A 39 10.26 0.69 -10.94
CA GLY A 39 9.05 0.66 -11.76
C GLY A 39 7.77 0.69 -10.92
N ILE A 40 7.74 1.51 -9.87
CA ILE A 40 6.56 1.73 -9.03
C ILE A 40 5.56 2.57 -9.82
N SER A 41 4.44 1.96 -10.21
CA SER A 41 3.39 2.61 -11.01
C SER A 41 2.18 3.07 -10.18
N TRP A 42 2.06 2.61 -8.94
CA TRP A 42 0.96 2.97 -8.06
C TRP A 42 1.21 4.30 -7.35
N ARG A 43 0.12 4.94 -6.91
CA ARG A 43 0.19 6.21 -6.18
C ARG A 43 0.86 5.99 -4.82
N SER A 44 1.74 6.92 -4.46
CA SER A 44 2.46 6.89 -3.19
C SER A 44 2.45 8.26 -2.52
N PHE A 45 2.32 8.26 -1.20
CA PHE A 45 2.52 9.44 -0.35
C PHE A 45 3.93 9.45 0.22
N PHE A 46 4.50 10.64 0.31
CA PHE A 46 5.67 10.90 1.15
C PHE A 46 5.20 11.30 2.55
N ASP A 47 5.52 10.46 3.54
CA ASP A 47 5.22 10.71 4.95
C ASP A 47 6.44 11.26 5.69
N GLY A 48 7.62 10.68 5.40
CA GLY A 48 8.86 10.97 6.11
C GLY A 48 8.81 10.61 7.60
N GLY A 49 9.92 10.86 8.31
CA GLY A 49 9.94 10.74 9.79
C GLY A 49 9.82 9.32 10.36
N GLY A 50 10.02 8.27 9.55
CA GLY A 50 9.88 6.88 10.00
C GLY A 50 8.47 6.59 10.50
N THR A 51 8.35 5.91 11.64
CA THR A 51 7.05 5.67 12.29
C THR A 51 6.46 6.90 12.99
N GLY A 52 7.20 8.01 13.04
CA GLY A 52 6.77 9.29 13.59
C GLY A 52 6.20 10.28 12.56
N GLY A 53 6.10 9.88 11.29
CA GLY A 53 5.46 10.69 10.25
C GLY A 53 3.97 10.95 10.52
N PRO A 54 3.37 11.99 9.93
CA PRO A 54 1.98 12.36 10.17
C PRO A 54 0.97 11.26 9.82
N ILE A 55 1.17 10.53 8.73
CA ILE A 55 0.33 9.39 8.33
C ILE A 55 0.61 8.20 9.24
N ALA A 56 1.87 7.80 9.42
CA ALA A 56 2.25 6.68 10.27
C ALA A 56 1.70 6.82 11.70
N THR A 57 1.81 8.03 12.28
CA THR A 57 1.26 8.35 13.60
C THR A 57 -0.25 8.24 13.63
N ARG A 58 -0.95 8.88 12.67
CA ARG A 58 -2.43 8.87 12.62
C ARG A 58 -3.00 7.47 12.42
N TRP A 59 -2.30 6.62 11.68
CA TRP A 59 -2.69 5.24 11.43
C TRP A 59 -2.11 4.25 12.47
N ASN A 60 -1.46 4.73 13.52
CA ASN A 60 -0.87 3.90 14.58
C ASN A 60 0.06 2.81 14.02
N VAL A 61 0.98 3.20 13.13
CA VAL A 61 2.04 2.36 12.58
C VAL A 61 3.25 2.42 13.50
N SER A 62 3.66 1.26 14.03
CA SER A 62 4.80 1.15 14.94
C SER A 62 5.99 0.38 14.36
N GLY A 63 5.89 -0.07 13.10
CA GLY A 63 6.96 -0.80 12.42
C GLY A 63 6.67 -1.03 10.95
N TRP A 64 7.74 -1.37 10.21
CA TRP A 64 7.69 -1.61 8.77
C TRP A 64 8.06 -3.08 8.47
N PRO A 65 7.40 -3.73 7.49
CA PRO A 65 6.23 -3.23 6.75
C PRO A 65 4.95 -3.25 7.61
N THR A 66 3.96 -2.41 7.30
CA THR A 66 2.59 -2.52 7.81
C THR A 66 1.63 -2.37 6.63
N ILE A 67 0.72 -3.32 6.46
CA ILE A 67 -0.26 -3.39 5.38
C ILE A 67 -1.66 -3.26 6.00
N TYR A 68 -2.47 -2.39 5.40
CA TYR A 68 -3.90 -2.26 5.69
C TYR A 68 -4.70 -2.72 4.49
N LEU A 69 -5.63 -3.65 4.70
CA LEU A 69 -6.66 -3.98 3.73
C LEU A 69 -7.93 -3.23 4.07
N ILE A 70 -8.36 -2.39 3.15
CA ILE A 70 -9.55 -1.53 3.26
C ILE A 70 -10.50 -1.95 2.13
N ASP A 71 -11.75 -2.21 2.47
CA ASP A 71 -12.77 -2.55 1.47
C ASP A 71 -13.36 -1.32 0.75
N HIS A 72 -14.28 -1.56 -0.17
CA HIS A 72 -14.97 -0.54 -0.96
C HIS A 72 -15.91 0.35 -0.14
N GLU A 73 -16.28 -0.04 1.08
CA GLU A 73 -17.05 0.78 2.03
C GLU A 73 -16.13 1.65 2.91
N GLY A 74 -14.81 1.54 2.77
CA GLY A 74 -13.83 2.30 3.52
C GLY A 74 -13.51 1.73 4.90
N VAL A 75 -13.84 0.47 5.17
CA VAL A 75 -13.58 -0.17 6.47
C VAL A 75 -12.29 -0.99 6.42
N ILE A 76 -11.50 -0.93 7.49
CA ILE A 76 -10.29 -1.74 7.63
C ILE A 76 -10.71 -3.19 7.96
N ARG A 77 -10.47 -4.11 7.04
CA ARG A 77 -10.77 -5.54 7.20
C ARG A 77 -9.57 -6.33 7.75
N SER A 78 -8.34 -5.85 7.54
CA SER A 78 -7.13 -6.44 8.11
C SER A 78 -5.99 -5.43 8.27
N LYS A 79 -5.10 -5.68 9.25
CA LYS A 79 -3.85 -4.96 9.52
C LYS A 79 -2.77 -5.97 9.89
N GLY A 80 -1.61 -5.93 9.23
CA GLY A 80 -0.50 -6.82 9.57
C GLY A 80 0.79 -6.55 8.80
N HIS A 81 1.79 -7.41 9.01
CA HIS A 81 3.09 -7.32 8.33
C HIS A 81 3.11 -8.00 6.95
N ALA A 82 2.05 -8.75 6.61
CA ALA A 82 1.90 -9.46 5.36
C ALA A 82 0.49 -9.26 4.80
N LEU A 83 0.38 -9.34 3.47
CA LEU A 83 -0.88 -9.27 2.76
C LEU A 83 -1.63 -10.59 2.90
N ASP A 84 -2.91 -10.52 3.26
CA ASP A 84 -3.84 -11.64 3.15
C ASP A 84 -4.44 -11.65 1.73
N GLU A 85 -3.86 -12.47 0.85
CA GLU A 85 -4.28 -12.55 -0.55
C GLU A 85 -5.68 -13.15 -0.73
N GLU A 86 -6.10 -14.07 0.14
CA GLU A 86 -7.42 -14.67 0.08
C GLU A 86 -8.48 -13.62 0.41
N LEU A 87 -8.26 -12.88 1.50
CA LEU A 87 -9.12 -11.77 1.87
C LEU A 87 -9.14 -10.69 0.79
N LEU A 88 -7.99 -10.31 0.22
CA LEU A 88 -7.92 -9.35 -0.89
C LEU A 88 -8.83 -9.77 -2.05
N ARG A 89 -8.70 -11.02 -2.52
CA ARG A 89 -9.50 -11.52 -3.66
C ARG A 89 -10.99 -11.49 -3.35
N ARG A 90 -11.38 -11.84 -2.13
CA ARG A 90 -12.79 -11.77 -1.69
C ARG A 90 -13.30 -10.32 -1.71
N LEU A 91 -12.56 -9.38 -1.15
CA LEU A 91 -12.98 -7.97 -1.08
C LEU A 91 -13.07 -7.33 -2.47
N VAL A 92 -12.19 -7.70 -3.40
CA VAL A 92 -12.29 -7.26 -4.80
C VAL A 92 -13.56 -7.79 -5.45
N ALA A 93 -13.89 -9.08 -5.26
CA ALA A 93 -15.11 -9.67 -5.80
C ALA A 93 -16.40 -9.08 -5.19
N GLU A 94 -16.38 -8.67 -3.93
CA GLU A 94 -17.48 -7.94 -3.28
C GLU A 94 -17.66 -6.54 -3.90
N ALA A 95 -16.57 -5.85 -4.24
CA ALA A 95 -16.60 -4.50 -4.81
C ALA A 95 -17.03 -4.45 -6.29
N GLU A 96 -17.07 -5.58 -6.99
CA GLU A 96 -17.53 -5.68 -8.39
C GLU A 96 -19.06 -5.85 -8.54
N GLN A 97 -19.77 -6.06 -7.43
CA GLN A 97 -21.23 -6.29 -7.40
C GLN A 97 -22.00 -4.98 -7.26
#